data_AF-A0AAW2DGP8-F1
#
_entry.id   AF-A0AAW2DGP8-F1
#
_cell.length_a   1.000
_cell.length_b   1.000
_cell.length_c   1.000
_cell.angle_alpha   90.00
_cell.angle_beta   90.00
_cell.angle_gamma   90.00
#
_symmetry.space_group_name_H-M   'P 1'
#
loop_
_entity.id
_entity.type
_entity.pdbx_description
1 polymer ?
#
loop_
_entity_poly.entity_id
_entity_poly.type
_entity_poly.pdbx_seq_one_letter_code
_entity_poly.pdbx_strand_id
1 'polypeptide(L)'
;MDGQRCFFHIKKGDEARKKAMKIAVGISGVESACLKGQDKDQIEVKGEGIDTAKLAMLLRKKVGYASIVSVAEDKEETEKEEETKIQYMAGTHSHGYNLPPYALLFCESREPCHDTYACTIL
;
A
#
# COMPACT_ATOMS: atom_id res chain seq x y z
N MET A 1 20.69 2.12 -13.36
CA MET A 1 19.99 3.20 -12.63
C MET A 1 19.09 2.48 -11.66
N ASP A 2 19.35 2.59 -10.36
CA ASP A 2 18.64 1.83 -9.33
C ASP A 2 17.25 2.44 -9.12
N GLY A 3 16.30 2.06 -9.97
CA GLY A 3 14.92 2.51 -9.86
C GLY A 3 14.21 1.84 -8.69
N GLN A 4 13.09 2.42 -8.28
CA GLN A 4 12.11 1.80 -7.40
C GLN A 4 10.82 1.57 -8.17
N ARG A 5 10.20 0.42 -7.96
CA ARG A 5 8.92 0.02 -8.51
C ARG A 5 7.96 -0.27 -7.37
N CYS A 6 6.85 0.45 -7.31
CA CYS A 6 5.85 0.28 -6.27
C CYS A 6 4.46 0.03 -6.87
N PHE A 7 3.70 -0.83 -6.20
CA PHE A 7 2.33 -1.19 -6.57
C PHE A 7 1.38 -0.77 -5.46
N PHE A 8 0.29 -0.11 -5.85
CA PHE A 8 -0.76 0.32 -4.95
C PHE A 8 -2.09 -0.20 -5.41
N HIS A 9 -2.90 -0.68 -4.49
CA HIS A 9 -4.32 -0.93 -4.72
C HIS A 9 -5.10 0.32 -4.31
N ILE A 10 -6.00 0.78 -5.18
CA ILE A 10 -6.85 1.95 -4.97
C ILE A 10 -8.33 1.57 -5.07
N LYS A 11 -9.21 2.37 -4.46
CA LYS A 11 -10.66 2.22 -4.64
C LYS A 11 -11.04 2.21 -6.13
N LYS A 12 -11.92 1.27 -6.51
CA LYS A 12 -12.51 1.20 -7.85
C LYS A 12 -13.33 2.46 -8.19
N GLY A 13 -13.16 2.95 -9.43
CA GLY A 13 -13.98 4.01 -10.01
C GLY A 13 -13.20 4.98 -10.89
N ASP A 14 -13.85 5.52 -11.92
CA ASP A 14 -13.23 6.45 -12.88
C ASP A 14 -12.61 7.69 -12.25
N GLU A 15 -13.31 8.28 -11.29
CA GLU A 15 -12.82 9.47 -10.58
C GLU A 15 -11.59 9.16 -9.73
N ALA A 16 -11.59 8.00 -9.05
CA ALA A 16 -10.47 7.53 -8.25
C ALA A 16 -9.24 7.30 -9.13
N ARG A 17 -9.40 6.63 -10.28
CA ARG A 17 -8.32 6.40 -11.26
C ARG A 17 -7.70 7.70 -11.76
N LYS A 18 -8.53 8.67 -12.14
CA LYS A 18 -8.07 9.98 -12.63
C LYS A 18 -7.30 10.75 -11.56
N LYS A 19 -7.81 10.79 -10.32
CA LYS A 19 -7.16 11.48 -9.20
C LYS A 19 -5.86 10.80 -8.80
N ALA A 20 -5.88 9.48 -8.69
CA ALA A 20 -4.73 8.70 -8.28
C ALA A 20 -3.58 8.82 -9.29
N MET A 21 -3.87 8.77 -10.60
CA MET A 21 -2.86 9.00 -11.63
C MET A 21 -2.25 10.39 -11.53
N LYS A 22 -3.07 11.44 -11.35
CA LYS A 22 -2.58 12.82 -11.15
C LYS A 22 -1.66 12.95 -9.95
N ILE A 23 -1.95 12.25 -8.86
CA ILE A 23 -1.12 12.26 -7.66
C ILE A 23 0.19 11.52 -7.93
N ALA A 24 0.13 10.33 -8.53
CA ALA A 24 1.30 9.51 -8.82
C ALA A 24 2.32 10.27 -9.68
N VAL A 25 1.89 10.86 -10.81
CA VAL A 25 2.80 11.63 -11.68
C VAL A 25 3.26 12.96 -11.07
N GLY A 26 2.60 13.43 -10.02
CA GLY A 26 2.95 14.67 -9.31
C GLY A 26 4.01 14.48 -8.22
N ILE A 27 4.41 13.24 -7.91
CA ILE A 27 5.46 12.95 -6.94
C ILE A 27 6.84 13.12 -7.59
N SER A 28 7.74 13.82 -6.89
CA SER A 28 9.12 13.95 -7.32
C SER A 28 9.80 12.57 -7.36
N GLY A 29 10.58 12.33 -8.42
CA GLY A 29 11.26 11.06 -8.62
C GLY A 29 10.46 10.03 -9.42
N VAL A 30 9.18 10.27 -9.69
CA VAL A 30 8.38 9.38 -10.55
C VAL A 30 8.73 9.58 -12.02
N GLU A 31 9.12 8.49 -12.68
CA GLU A 31 9.43 8.44 -14.11
C GLU A 31 8.23 7.93 -14.91
N SER A 32 7.52 6.92 -14.39
CA SER A 32 6.32 6.40 -15.04
C SER A 32 5.28 5.91 -14.04
N ALA A 33 4.01 5.98 -14.44
CA ALA A 33 2.89 5.45 -13.69
C ALA A 33 1.86 4.82 -14.63
N CYS A 34 1.34 3.64 -14.28
CA CYS A 34 0.42 2.86 -15.11
C CYS A 34 -0.72 2.26 -14.28
N LEU A 35 -1.92 2.21 -14.84
CA LEU A 35 -3.04 1.47 -14.23
C LEU A 35 -2.97 0.00 -14.65
N LYS A 36 -3.06 -0.90 -13.68
CA LYS A 36 -3.02 -2.36 -13.82
C LYS A 36 -4.24 -3.00 -13.16
N GLY A 37 -4.39 -4.31 -13.37
CA GLY A 37 -5.53 -5.09 -12.91
C GLY A 37 -6.72 -5.04 -13.87
N GLN A 38 -7.57 -6.07 -13.82
CA GLN A 38 -8.76 -6.19 -14.68
C GLN A 38 -9.72 -5.01 -14.48
N ASP A 39 -9.85 -4.55 -13.24
CA ASP A 39 -10.70 -3.42 -12.86
C ASP A 39 -9.99 -2.04 -12.92
N LYS A 40 -8.70 -2.02 -13.29
CA LYS A 40 -7.83 -0.84 -13.29
C LYS A 40 -7.77 -0.16 -11.92
N ASP A 41 -7.79 -0.98 -10.88
CA ASP A 41 -7.78 -0.65 -9.46
C ASP A 41 -6.37 -0.76 -8.85
N GLN A 42 -5.36 -1.10 -9.66
CA GLN A 42 -3.96 -1.09 -9.25
C GLN A 42 -3.18 -0.02 -9.98
N ILE A 43 -2.21 0.59 -9.30
CA ILE A 43 -1.27 1.55 -9.87
C ILE A 43 0.14 1.03 -9.69
N GLU A 44 0.83 0.88 -10.79
CA GLU A 44 2.28 0.69 -10.84
C GLU A 44 2.95 2.05 -10.98
N VAL A 45 3.94 2.34 -10.14
CA VAL A 45 4.74 3.57 -10.20
C VAL A 45 6.21 3.19 -10.21
N LYS A 46 6.97 3.73 -11.17
CA LYS A 46 8.41 3.53 -11.30
C LYS A 46 9.15 4.87 -11.23
N GLY A 47 10.33 4.86 -10.65
CA GLY A 47 11.23 6.01 -10.60
C GLY A 47 12.20 5.97 -9.43
N GLU A 48 12.97 7.02 -9.23
CA GLU A 48 14.06 7.07 -8.26
C GLU A 48 13.70 7.95 -7.05
N GLY A 49 14.07 7.52 -5.84
CA GLY A 49 13.81 8.31 -4.62
C GLY A 49 12.33 8.47 -4.26
N ILE A 50 11.48 7.53 -4.65
CA ILE A 50 10.04 7.59 -4.40
C ILE A 50 9.75 7.29 -2.92
N ASP A 51 9.21 8.28 -2.22
CA ASP A 51 8.67 8.07 -0.88
C ASP A 51 7.31 7.34 -0.97
N THR A 52 7.37 6.01 -0.97
CA THR A 52 6.21 5.13 -1.08
C THR A 52 5.18 5.40 0.03
N ALA A 53 5.64 5.70 1.25
CA ALA A 53 4.75 5.98 2.38
C ALA A 53 3.99 7.31 2.20
N LYS A 54 4.68 8.37 1.75
CA LYS A 54 4.03 9.64 1.41
C LYS A 54 3.05 9.48 0.26
N LEU A 55 3.39 8.73 -0.79
CA LEU A 55 2.47 8.47 -1.89
C LEU A 55 1.21 7.72 -1.41
N ALA A 56 1.36 6.67 -0.60
CA ALA A 56 0.22 5.97 0.00
C ALA A 56 -0.66 6.90 0.85
N MET A 57 -0.06 7.79 1.63
CA MET A 57 -0.78 8.76 2.45
C MET A 57 -1.57 9.76 1.60
N LEU A 58 -0.98 10.27 0.52
CA LEU A 58 -1.65 11.20 -0.40
C LEU A 58 -2.83 10.53 -1.11
N LEU A 59 -2.66 9.28 -1.55
CA LEU A 59 -3.74 8.49 -2.12
C LEU A 59 -4.87 8.29 -1.10
N ARG A 60 -4.54 7.94 0.15
CA ARG A 60 -5.53 7.81 1.24
C ARG A 60 -6.31 9.08 1.49
N LYS A 61 -5.63 10.23 1.45
CA LYS A 61 -6.22 11.55 1.72
C LYS A 61 -7.09 12.08 0.57
N LYS A 62 -6.71 11.83 -0.69
CA LYS A 62 -7.31 12.49 -1.86
C LYS A 62 -8.16 11.58 -2.75
N VAL A 63 -7.91 10.28 -2.72
CA VAL A 63 -8.61 9.26 -3.52
C VAL A 63 -9.57 8.45 -2.66
N GLY A 64 -9.19 8.14 -1.42
CA GLY A 64 -9.94 7.28 -0.50
C GLY A 64 -9.13 6.03 -0.17
N TYR A 65 -9.78 4.86 -0.05
CA TYR A 65 -9.05 3.64 0.31
C TYR A 65 -7.90 3.35 -0.66
N ALA A 66 -6.69 3.22 -0.10
CA ALA A 66 -5.49 2.84 -0.82
C ALA A 66 -4.53 2.04 0.08
N SER A 67 -3.91 1.01 -0.49
CA SER A 67 -2.95 0.15 0.21
C SER A 67 -1.73 -0.13 -0.66
N ILE A 68 -0.58 -0.30 -0.03
CA ILE A 68 0.66 -0.68 -0.71
C ILE A 68 0.61 -2.19 -0.89
N VAL A 69 0.79 -2.66 -2.12
CA VAL A 69 0.81 -4.08 -2.47
C VAL A 69 2.24 -4.60 -2.39
N SER A 70 3.18 -3.90 -3.04
CA SER A 70 4.59 -4.27 -3.04
C SER A 70 5.48 -3.09 -3.40
N VAL A 71 6.74 -3.16 -2.96
CA VAL A 71 7.82 -2.24 -3.30
C VAL A 71 9.03 -3.09 -3.65
N ALA A 72 9.59 -2.86 -4.83
CA ALA A 72 10.77 -3.56 -5.33
C ALA A 72 11.79 -2.54 -5.85
N GLU A 73 13.06 -2.89 -5.81
CA GLU A 73 14.07 -2.19 -6.60
C GLU A 73 13.93 -2.65 -8.06
N ASP A 74 13.94 -1.70 -9.00
CA ASP A 74 13.92 -1.92 -10.45
C ASP A 74 15.34 -2.36 -10.88
N LYS A 75 15.74 -3.55 -10.41
CA LYS A 75 16.84 -4.30 -11.00
C LYS A 75 16.27 -4.97 -12.24
N GLU A 76 16.91 -4.80 -13.39
CA GLU A 76 16.57 -5.52 -14.61
C GLU A 76 16.73 -7.03 -14.37
N GLU A 77 15.68 -7.67 -13.87
CA GLU A 77 15.61 -9.13 -13.75
C GLU A 77 14.33 -9.60 -14.43
N THR A 78 14.56 -10.52 -15.36
CA THR A 78 13.65 -11.17 -16.28
C THR A 78 12.40 -11.73 -15.63
N GLU A 79 11.31 -11.70 -16.40
CA GLU A 79 9.98 -12.23 -16.11
C GLU A 79 9.97 -13.52 -15.27
N LYS A 80 9.38 -13.45 -14.08
CA LYS A 80 8.64 -14.57 -13.48
C LYS A 80 7.33 -14.08 -12.86
N GLU A 81 6.24 -14.44 -13.51
CA GLU A 81 4.93 -14.55 -12.86
C GLU A 81 5.03 -15.61 -11.75
N GLU A 82 4.69 -15.24 -10.51
CA GLU A 82 4.28 -16.22 -9.50
C GLU A 82 2.95 -15.80 -8.88
N GLU A 83 1.90 -16.47 -9.33
CA GLU A 83 0.60 -16.53 -8.68
C GLU A 83 0.73 -17.17 -7.29
N THR A 84 0.65 -16.39 -6.23
CA THR A 84 0.47 -16.95 -4.88
C THR A 84 -1.03 -17.13 -4.59
N LYS A 85 -1.54 -18.32 -4.93
CA LYS A 85 -2.79 -18.86 -4.37
C LYS A 85 -2.62 -19.00 -2.87
N ILE A 86 -3.19 -18.09 -2.08
CA ILE A 86 -3.40 -18.31 -0.66
C ILE A 86 -4.66 -19.18 -0.51
N GLN A 87 -4.46 -20.48 -0.28
CA GLN A 87 -5.50 -21.37 0.24
C GLN A 87 -5.83 -20.93 1.68
N TYR A 88 -7.01 -20.34 1.87
CA TYR A 88 -7.58 -20.18 3.20
C TYR A 88 -8.10 -21.54 3.67
N MET A 89 -7.46 -22.12 4.69
CA MET A 89 -8.02 -23.28 5.38
C MET A 89 -9.09 -22.78 6.36
N ALA A 90 -10.31 -23.27 6.16
CA ALA A 90 -11.43 -23.09 7.07
C ALA A 90 -11.10 -23.70 8.44
N GLY A 91 -11.37 -22.95 9.51
CA GLY A 91 -11.29 -23.43 10.88
C GLY A 91 -12.38 -22.80 11.73
N THR A 92 -13.56 -23.42 11.74
CA THR A 92 -14.63 -23.16 12.70
C THR A 92 -14.28 -23.83 14.04
N HIS A 93 -14.11 -23.06 15.11
CA HIS A 93 -14.84 -23.27 16.39
C HIS A 93 -14.35 -22.29 17.46
N SER A 94 -15.34 -21.67 18.09
CA SER A 94 -15.30 -20.92 19.33
C SER A 94 -14.78 -21.73 20.52
N HIS A 95 -14.02 -21.06 21.41
CA HIS A 95 -14.19 -20.97 22.89
C HIS A 95 -12.85 -20.95 23.64
N GLY A 96 -12.72 -19.98 24.55
CA GLY A 96 -12.12 -20.22 25.86
C GLY A 96 -10.78 -19.55 26.13
N TYR A 97 -10.83 -18.37 26.75
CA TYR A 97 -9.67 -17.70 27.35
C TYR A 97 -9.07 -18.51 28.51
N ASN A 98 -7.77 -18.76 28.47
CA ASN A 98 -6.88 -18.67 29.62
C ASN A 98 -5.41 -18.69 29.14
N LEU A 99 -4.69 -17.58 29.28
CA LEU A 99 -3.25 -17.54 29.02
C LEU A 99 -2.51 -16.80 30.15
N PRO A 100 -1.86 -17.56 31.05
CA PRO A 100 -0.68 -17.08 31.78
C PRO A 100 0.48 -18.11 31.69
N PRO A 101 1.67 -17.82 32.22
CA PRO A 101 2.49 -16.62 32.08
C PRO A 101 3.85 -16.97 31.42
N TYR A 102 4.40 -16.03 30.63
CA TYR A 102 5.73 -16.02 29.96
C TYR A 102 5.91 -16.66 28.57
N ALA A 103 6.41 -15.81 27.65
CA ALA A 103 6.93 -16.02 26.29
C ALA A 103 5.88 -16.37 25.21
N LEU A 104 5.71 -15.63 24.10
CA LEU A 104 6.67 -14.95 23.23
C LEU A 104 6.07 -13.68 22.59
N LEU A 105 6.97 -12.76 22.22
CA LEU A 105 6.77 -11.63 21.32
C LEU A 105 5.98 -12.04 20.06
N PHE A 106 5.07 -11.18 19.58
CA PHE A 106 5.11 -10.61 18.23
C PHE A 106 3.99 -9.57 18.05
N CYS A 107 4.41 -8.33 17.85
CA CYS A 107 3.79 -7.27 17.04
C CYS A 107 2.25 -7.27 16.88
N GLU A 108 1.51 -6.72 17.84
CA GLU A 108 0.22 -6.12 17.52
C GLU A 108 -0.14 -5.00 18.50
N SER A 109 0.16 -3.77 18.09
CA SER A 109 -0.55 -2.56 18.50
C SER A 109 -0.27 -1.53 17.43
N ARG A 110 -0.94 -1.66 16.27
CA ARG A 110 -1.14 -0.47 15.44
C ARG A 110 -2.22 0.35 16.14
N GLU A 111 -1.78 1.08 17.15
CA GLU A 111 -2.59 2.08 17.81
C GLU A 111 -3.16 3.03 16.74
N PRO A 112 -4.39 3.52 16.91
CA PRO A 112 -4.95 4.54 16.03
C PRO A 112 -3.96 5.69 15.99
N CYS A 113 -3.43 6.02 14.81
CA CYS A 113 -2.61 7.20 14.64
C CYS A 113 -3.48 8.44 14.92
N HIS A 114 -3.56 8.79 16.21
CA HIS A 114 -3.90 10.11 16.69
C HIS A 114 -2.77 11.02 16.24
N ASP A 115 -2.96 11.72 15.13
CA ASP A 115 -2.26 12.98 14.94
C ASP A 115 -3.08 14.06 15.66
N THR A 116 -2.76 14.20 16.94
CA THR A 116 -3.13 15.37 17.74
C THR A 116 -2.03 16.40 17.63
N TYR A 117 -2.44 17.64 17.32
CA TYR A 117 -1.69 18.92 17.34
C TYR A 117 -0.82 19.19 16.09
N ALA A 118 -1.19 20.11 15.20
CA ALA A 118 -1.42 21.52 15.53
C ALA A 118 -2.58 22.17 14.74
N CYS A 119 -3.71 22.36 15.41
CA CYS A 119 -4.47 23.60 15.27
C CYS A 119 -3.74 24.66 16.12
N THR A 120 -3.07 25.62 15.48
CA THR A 120 -2.75 26.88 16.14
C THR A 120 -3.62 27.94 15.49
N ILE A 121 -4.55 28.46 16.29
CA ILE A 121 -5.30 29.68 16.01
C ILE A 121 -4.28 30.83 15.96
N LEU A 122 -4.35 31.62 14.90
CA LEU A 122 -4.06 33.05 14.92
C LEU A 122 -5.18 33.76 14.18
#